data_AF-A0A2D7IFG7-F1
#
_entry.id   AF-A0A2D7IFG7-F1
#
_cell.length_a   1.000
_cell.length_b   1.000
_cell.length_c   1.000
_cell.angle_alpha   90.00
_cell.angle_beta   90.00
_cell.angle_gamma   90.00
#
_symmetry.space_group_name_H-M   'P 1'
#
loop_
_entity.id
_entity.type
_entity.pdbx_description
1 polymer ?
#
loop_
_entity_poly.entity_id
_entity_poly.type
_entity_poly.pdbx_seq_one_letter_code
_entity_poly.pdbx_strand_id
1 'polypeptide(L)'
;MRAKEFILEAEDSDAVRELDLYIMNNEDLYRRRFMPIITNLKRKITKGVYDHELAQKLWMYLVDDAAKEYVKEFGSTADDVKDMFPKETRMQVAKIIADREKENIEQGEYDVVKGTVS
;
A
#
# COMPACT_ATOMS: atom_id res chain seq x y z
N MET A 1 31.19 3.92 -2.70
CA MET A 1 29.79 4.32 -2.42
C MET A 1 29.83 5.60 -1.61
N ARG A 2 29.15 6.65 -2.09
CA ARG A 2 29.35 8.07 -1.70
C ARG A 2 28.14 8.55 -0.91
N ALA A 3 28.31 9.36 0.14
CA ALA A 3 27.28 9.88 1.05
C ALA A 3 25.92 10.28 0.42
N LYS A 4 25.90 10.75 -0.82
CA LYS A 4 24.67 11.00 -1.61
C LYS A 4 23.76 9.78 -1.77
N GLU A 5 24.33 8.58 -1.91
CA GLU A 5 23.59 7.32 -2.05
C GLU A 5 22.89 6.99 -0.73
N PHE A 6 23.56 7.19 0.40
CA PHE A 6 22.96 7.01 1.73
C PHE A 6 21.86 8.02 2.04
N ILE A 7 22.00 9.28 1.59
CA ILE A 7 20.97 10.30 1.77
C ILE A 7 19.73 9.97 0.94
N LEU A 8 19.90 9.59 -0.33
CA LEU A 8 18.80 9.18 -1.19
C LEU A 8 18.09 7.93 -0.65
N GLU A 9 18.84 6.93 -0.18
CA GLU A 9 18.27 5.73 0.43
C GLU A 9 17.50 6.02 1.73
N ALA A 10 18.00 6.96 2.54
CA ALA A 10 17.32 7.41 3.75
C ALA A 10 16.05 8.22 3.45
N GLU A 11 16.11 9.19 2.52
CA GLU A 11 14.95 9.97 2.07
C GLU A 11 13.87 9.08 1.43
N ASP A 12 14.27 8.11 0.58
CA ASP A 12 13.35 7.11 0.02
C ASP A 12 12.70 6.27 1.13
N SER A 13 13.44 5.93 2.20
CA SER A 13 12.90 5.16 3.32
C SER A 13 11.85 5.93 4.13
N ASP A 14 11.99 7.25 4.26
CA ASP A 14 11.04 8.10 4.96
C ASP A 14 9.79 8.34 4.12
N ALA A 15 9.92 8.63 2.83
CA ALA A 15 8.78 8.79 1.92
C ALA A 15 7.95 7.51 1.78
N VAL A 16 8.60 6.33 1.73
CA VAL A 16 7.93 5.02 1.76
C VAL A 16 7.12 4.86 3.05
N ARG A 17 7.74 5.13 4.20
CA ARG A 17 7.08 4.99 5.51
C ARG A 17 5.90 5.94 5.64
N GLU A 18 6.08 7.19 5.21
CA GLU A 18 5.05 8.21 5.27
C GLU A 18 3.82 7.84 4.43
N LEU A 19 4.01 7.41 3.19
CA LEU A 19 2.91 7.03 2.33
C LEU A 19 2.19 5.76 2.82
N ASP A 20 2.91 4.76 3.33
CA ASP A 20 2.29 3.59 3.96
C ASP A 20 1.46 3.99 5.19
N LEU A 21 2.00 4.85 6.07
CA LEU A 21 1.26 5.36 7.23
C LEU A 21 0.03 6.15 6.82
N TYR A 22 0.10 6.99 5.78
CA TYR A 22 -1.05 7.71 5.27
C TYR A 22 -2.16 6.75 4.81
N ILE A 23 -1.79 5.71 4.04
CA ILE A 23 -2.72 4.67 3.58
C ILE A 23 -3.40 3.99 4.77
N MET A 24 -2.63 3.58 5.78
CA MET A 24 -3.14 2.82 6.93
C MET A 24 -4.00 3.66 7.87
N ASN A 25 -3.84 4.99 7.88
CA ASN A 25 -4.63 5.90 8.72
C ASN A 25 -5.81 6.56 7.98
N ASN A 26 -5.99 6.32 6.69
CA ASN A 26 -7.07 6.90 5.90
C ASN A 26 -8.26 5.93 5.79
N GLU A 27 -9.32 6.20 6.58
CA GLU A 27 -10.53 5.37 6.64
C GLU A 27 -11.24 5.24 5.28
N ASP A 28 -11.24 6.30 4.48
CA ASP A 28 -11.92 6.27 3.18
C ASP A 28 -11.17 5.36 2.21
N LEU A 29 -9.84 5.51 2.08
CA LEU A 29 -8.98 4.60 1.31
C LEU A 29 -9.14 3.15 1.78
N TYR A 30 -9.17 2.94 3.10
CA TYR A 30 -9.36 1.61 3.68
C TYR A 30 -10.66 0.96 3.19
N ARG A 31 -11.78 1.68 3.33
CA ARG A 31 -13.12 1.20 2.95
C ARG A 31 -13.26 1.00 1.44
N ARG A 32 -12.80 1.96 0.65
CA ARG A 32 -13.14 2.06 -0.78
C ARG A 32 -12.14 1.35 -1.70
N ARG A 33 -10.90 1.12 -1.25
CA ARG A 33 -9.83 0.48 -2.02
C ARG A 33 -9.23 -0.72 -1.29
N PHE A 34 -8.73 -0.54 -0.07
CA PHE A 34 -7.94 -1.56 0.64
C PHE A 34 -8.73 -2.86 0.87
N MET A 35 -9.87 -2.79 1.56
CA MET A 35 -10.67 -3.98 1.88
C MET A 35 -11.23 -4.74 0.65
N PRO A 36 -11.67 -4.05 -0.42
CA PRO A 36 -11.98 -4.71 -1.70
C PRO A 36 -10.80 -5.49 -2.30
N ILE A 37 -9.58 -4.94 -2.23
CA ILE A 37 -8.36 -5.63 -2.69
C ILE A 37 -8.11 -6.87 -1.84
N ILE A 38 -8.14 -6.75 -0.51
CA ILE A 38 -8.00 -7.90 0.42
C ILE A 38 -9.00 -9.00 0.09
N THR A 39 -10.27 -8.64 -0.10
CA THR A 39 -11.33 -9.60 -0.44
C THR A 39 -11.04 -10.32 -1.77
N ASN A 40 -10.50 -9.61 -2.77
CA ASN A 40 -10.10 -10.20 -4.04
C ASN A 40 -8.92 -11.16 -3.89
N LEU A 41 -7.87 -10.74 -3.19
CA LEU A 41 -6.65 -11.53 -2.99
C LEU A 41 -6.94 -12.79 -2.18
N LYS A 42 -7.72 -12.69 -1.10
CA LYS A 42 -8.18 -13.85 -0.32
C LYS A 42 -8.87 -14.88 -1.20
N ARG A 43 -9.81 -14.47 -2.06
CA ARG A 43 -10.48 -15.37 -3.02
C ARG A 43 -9.50 -16.03 -3.98
N LYS A 44 -8.46 -15.33 -4.44
CA LYS A 44 -7.43 -15.88 -5.34
C LYS A 44 -6.53 -16.89 -4.62
N ILE A 45 -6.12 -16.59 -3.38
CA ILE A 45 -5.34 -17.50 -2.53
C ILE A 45 -6.12 -18.79 -2.27
N THR A 46 -7.39 -18.68 -1.84
CA THR A 46 -8.25 -19.86 -1.61
C THR A 46 -8.42 -20.72 -2.87
N LYS A 47 -8.43 -20.09 -4.05
CA LYS A 47 -8.55 -20.80 -5.35
C LYS A 47 -7.21 -21.34 -5.87
N GLY A 48 -6.08 -21.08 -5.21
CA GLY A 48 -4.75 -21.47 -5.68
C GLY A 48 -4.29 -20.74 -6.95
N VAL A 49 -4.89 -19.60 -7.28
CA VAL A 49 -4.58 -18.78 -8.49
C VAL A 49 -4.01 -17.41 -8.11
N TYR A 50 -3.48 -17.29 -6.90
CA TYR A 50 -2.78 -16.09 -6.47
C TYR A 50 -1.47 -15.94 -7.23
N ASP A 51 -1.22 -14.73 -7.70
CA ASP A 51 0.02 -14.32 -8.36
C ASP A 51 0.50 -13.07 -7.64
N HIS A 52 1.71 -13.15 -7.09
CA HIS A 52 2.25 -12.10 -6.23
C HIS A 52 2.63 -10.83 -7.02
N GLU A 53 3.13 -10.96 -8.25
CA GLU A 53 3.44 -9.82 -9.10
C GLU A 53 2.17 -9.07 -9.51
N LEU A 54 1.09 -9.81 -9.80
CA LEU A 54 -0.21 -9.21 -10.06
C LEU A 54 -0.80 -8.55 -8.79
N ALA A 55 -0.55 -9.09 -7.60
CA ALA A 55 -0.95 -8.46 -6.34
C ALA A 55 -0.23 -7.12 -6.14
N GLN A 56 1.07 -7.04 -6.38
CA GLN A 56 1.83 -5.78 -6.33
C GLN A 56 1.26 -4.74 -7.29
N LYS A 57 0.95 -5.13 -8.53
CA LYS A 57 0.29 -4.25 -9.52
C LYS A 57 -1.10 -3.81 -9.08
N LEU A 58 -1.84 -4.67 -8.39
CA LEU A 58 -3.15 -4.32 -7.87
C LEU A 58 -3.04 -3.29 -6.74
N TRP A 59 -2.08 -3.45 -5.83
CA TRP A 59 -1.80 -2.51 -4.75
C TRP A 59 -1.31 -1.15 -5.26
N MET A 60 -0.61 -1.10 -6.39
CA MET A 60 -0.23 0.17 -7.02
C MET A 60 -1.41 1.11 -7.28
N TYR A 61 -2.61 0.58 -7.59
CA TYR A 61 -3.78 1.45 -7.76
C TYR A 61 -4.22 2.14 -6.47
N LEU A 62 -4.08 1.48 -5.31
CA LEU A 62 -4.30 2.10 -4.01
C LEU A 62 -3.22 3.15 -3.73
N VAL A 63 -1.95 2.78 -3.92
CA VAL A 63 -0.81 3.65 -3.62
C VAL A 63 -0.83 4.91 -4.49
N ASP A 64 -1.18 4.79 -5.77
CA ASP A 64 -1.28 5.93 -6.70
C ASP A 64 -2.40 6.90 -6.32
N ASP A 65 -3.52 6.39 -5.80
CA ASP A 65 -4.60 7.25 -5.31
C ASP A 65 -4.21 7.91 -3.99
N ALA A 66 -3.61 7.15 -3.07
CA ALA A 66 -3.13 7.66 -1.80
C ALA A 66 -2.09 8.78 -2.00
N ALA A 67 -1.15 8.61 -2.93
CA ALA A 67 -0.16 9.63 -3.23
C ALA A 67 -0.80 10.92 -3.78
N LYS A 68 -1.83 10.80 -4.63
CA LYS A 68 -2.58 11.96 -5.13
C LYS A 68 -3.35 12.66 -4.01
N GLU A 69 -4.00 11.90 -3.13
CA GLU A 69 -4.74 12.43 -1.99
C GLU A 69 -3.78 13.14 -1.01
N TYR A 70 -2.63 12.53 -0.71
CA TYR A 70 -1.58 13.11 0.13
C TYR A 70 -1.07 14.45 -0.45
N VAL A 71 -0.66 14.48 -1.73
CA VAL A 71 -0.13 15.73 -2.35
C VAL A 71 -1.18 16.83 -2.32
N LYS A 72 -2.46 16.48 -2.52
CA LYS A 72 -3.56 17.45 -2.43
C LYS A 72 -3.75 18.01 -1.01
N GLU A 73 -3.50 17.19 0.01
CA GLU A 73 -3.73 17.54 1.41
C GLU A 73 -2.54 18.29 2.04
N PHE A 74 -1.31 17.88 1.74
CA PHE A 74 -0.09 18.36 2.39
C PHE A 74 0.89 19.07 1.45
N GLY A 75 0.74 18.91 0.13
CA GLY A 75 1.56 19.58 -0.86
C GLY A 75 1.15 21.03 -1.12
N SER A 76 2.02 21.75 -1.81
CA SER A 76 1.75 23.07 -2.36
C SER A 76 1.20 22.97 -3.80
N THR A 77 0.75 24.09 -4.37
CA THR A 77 0.30 24.13 -5.77
C THR A 77 1.39 23.83 -6.79
N ALA A 78 2.66 23.83 -6.37
CA ALA A 78 3.80 23.49 -7.22
C ALA A 78 4.21 22.02 -7.12
N ASP A 79 3.73 21.30 -6.10
CA ASP A 79 4.12 19.92 -5.85
C ASP A 79 3.28 18.95 -6.68
N ASP A 80 3.95 17.91 -7.19
CA ASP A 80 3.33 16.82 -7.95
C ASP A 80 3.68 15.48 -7.28
N VAL A 81 2.86 14.46 -7.56
CA VAL A 81 3.07 13.09 -7.07
C VAL A 81 4.44 12.57 -7.43
N LYS A 82 4.96 12.86 -8.63
CA LYS A 82 6.27 12.37 -9.05
C LYS A 82 7.43 12.99 -8.27
N ASP A 83 7.22 14.17 -7.67
CA ASP A 83 8.25 14.91 -6.95
C ASP A 83 8.26 14.49 -5.47
N MET A 84 7.09 14.31 -4.85
CA MET A 84 6.96 13.84 -3.46
C MET A 84 7.05 12.32 -3.32
N PHE A 85 6.48 11.58 -4.27
CA PHE A 85 6.45 10.12 -4.30
C PHE A 85 6.82 9.59 -5.69
N PRO A 86 8.13 9.58 -6.03
CA PRO A 86 8.64 8.97 -7.25
C PRO A 86 8.07 7.57 -7.47
N LYS A 87 8.04 7.15 -8.74
CA LYS A 87 7.44 5.85 -9.11
C LYS A 87 8.05 4.68 -8.34
N GLU A 88 9.37 4.68 -8.16
CA GLU A 88 10.07 3.62 -7.43
C GLU A 88 9.65 3.56 -5.95
N THR A 89 9.50 4.71 -5.29
CA THR A 89 8.96 4.84 -3.93
C THR A 89 7.57 4.21 -3.84
N ARG A 90 6.66 4.53 -4.77
CA ARG A 90 5.31 3.96 -4.81
C ARG A 90 5.32 2.45 -5.07
N MET A 91 6.19 1.98 -5.96
CA MET A 91 6.38 0.55 -6.22
C MET A 91 6.89 -0.18 -4.98
N GLN A 92 7.80 0.43 -4.22
CA GLN A 92 8.30 -0.13 -2.97
C GLN A 92 7.20 -0.22 -1.91
N VAL A 93 6.37 0.83 -1.75
CA VAL A 93 5.19 0.79 -0.86
C VAL A 93 4.23 -0.32 -1.28
N ALA A 94 3.89 -0.42 -2.57
CA ALA A 94 3.00 -1.47 -3.06
C ALA A 94 3.54 -2.87 -2.81
N LYS A 95 4.85 -3.08 -2.91
CA LYS A 95 5.51 -4.35 -2.56
C LYS A 95 5.39 -4.65 -1.07
N ILE A 96 5.69 -3.68 -0.21
CA ILE A 96 5.58 -3.82 1.25
C ILE A 96 4.16 -4.22 1.66
N ILE A 97 3.15 -3.54 1.11
CA ILE A 97 1.74 -3.88 1.35
C ILE A 97 1.43 -5.28 0.80
N ALA A 98 1.89 -5.62 -0.41
CA ALA A 98 1.65 -6.95 -0.98
C ALA A 98 2.21 -8.08 -0.12
N ASP A 99 3.42 -7.92 0.41
CA ASP A 99 4.09 -8.88 1.28
C ASP A 99 3.34 -8.99 2.63
N ARG A 100 3.14 -7.85 3.31
CA ARG A 100 2.44 -7.76 4.60
C ARG A 100 1.03 -8.35 4.54
N GLU A 101 0.25 -7.95 3.55
CA GLU A 101 -1.15 -8.36 3.48
C GLU A 101 -1.34 -9.79 2.97
N LYS A 102 -0.39 -10.33 2.22
CA LYS A 102 -0.38 -11.77 1.92
C LYS A 102 -0.21 -12.56 3.21
N GLU A 103 0.74 -12.19 4.06
CA GLU A 103 0.98 -12.85 5.35
C GLU A 103 -0.25 -12.74 6.26
N ASN A 104 -0.84 -11.54 6.41
CA ASN A 104 -2.06 -11.34 7.20
C ASN A 104 -3.24 -12.20 6.69
N ILE A 105 -3.43 -12.31 5.38
CA ILE A 105 -4.47 -13.17 4.80
C ILE A 105 -4.20 -14.65 5.12
N GLU A 106 -2.95 -15.10 5.02
CA GLU A 106 -2.56 -16.50 5.31
C GLU A 106 -2.67 -16.83 6.81
N GLN A 107 -2.47 -15.84 7.69
CA GLN A 107 -2.67 -15.95 9.14
C GLN A 107 -4.15 -15.89 9.56
N GLY A 108 -5.05 -15.56 8.63
CA GLY A 108 -6.49 -15.49 8.90
C GLY A 108 -6.95 -14.19 9.57
N GLU A 109 -6.14 -13.13 9.55
CA GLU A 109 -6.47 -11.82 10.16
C GLU A 109 -7.77 -11.20 9.59
N TYR A 110 -8.16 -11.62 8.38
CA TYR A 110 -9.38 -11.19 7.69
C TYR A 110 -10.49 -12.24 7.68
N ASP A 111 -10.39 -13.27 8.49
CA ASP A 111 -11.48 -14.22 8.68
C ASP A 111 -12.53 -13.62 9.60
N VAL A 112 -13.75 -13.50 9.07
CA VAL A 112 -14.89 -13.11 9.90
C VAL A 112 -15.11 -14.24 10.89
N VAL A 113 -14.88 -13.98 12.19
CA VAL A 113 -15.23 -14.94 13.25
C VAL A 113 -16.71 -15.21 13.14
N LYS A 114 -17.09 -16.39 12.63
CA LYS A 114 -18.47 -16.85 12.63
C LYS A 114 -18.85 -17.20 14.07
N GLY A 115 -19.31 -16.21 14.83
CA GLY A 115 -20.01 -16.46 16.09
C GLY A 115 -19.75 -15.45 17.19
N THR A 116 -20.58 -14.40 17.23
CA THR A 116 -21.25 -13.90 18.45
C THR A 116 -22.46 -13.09 17.99
N VAL A 117 -23.45 -13.79 17.44
CA VAL A 117 -24.83 -13.34 17.62
C VAL A 117 -25.28 -14.01 18.92
N SER A 118 -25.25 -13.27 20.02
CA SER A 118 -26.06 -13.56 21.20
C SER A 118 -27.39 -12.84 21.07
#